data_AF-A0A1I6IEJ7-F1
#
_entry.id   AF-A0A1I6IEJ7-F1
#
_cell.length_a   1.000
_cell.length_b   1.000
_cell.length_c   1.000
_cell.angle_alpha   90.00
_cell.angle_beta   90.00
_cell.angle_gamma   90.00
#
_symmetry.space_group_name_H-M   'P 1'
#
loop_
_entity.id
_entity.type
_entity.pdbx_description
1 polymer ?
#
loop_
_entity_poly.entity_id
_entity_poly.type
_entity_poly.pdbx_seq_one_letter_code
_entity_poly.pdbx_strand_id
1 'polypeptide(L)'
;MDELELAQVKDRILRYLLDNDNSKAEDVFKALDKPTNHIDQFREVALDMFRHDHKYFKIRQGLQYDENDSGTIYYKTDLTKPFLEIGGFTSIYEQREKDLLMERKVKKASDKKTLYWWVPIAVSFLSLCFAVYPLTRKHTEVTKDEIKTIHNKIDSLRSDFKKENTELKEKLYKAELMISVYEDSKP
;
A
#
# COMPACT_ATOMS: atom_id res chain seq x y z
N MET A 1 14.39 -4.00 16.87
CA MET A 1 13.99 -5.26 16.23
C MET A 1 12.73 -4.98 15.48
N ASP A 2 12.77 -5.22 14.17
CA ASP A 2 11.62 -5.03 13.27
C ASP A 2 10.59 -6.15 13.44
N GLU A 3 9.35 -5.95 12.98
CA GLU A 3 8.28 -6.97 13.02
C GLU A 3 8.65 -8.22 12.21
N LEU A 4 9.34 -8.05 11.08
CA LEU A 4 9.83 -9.18 10.28
C LEU A 4 10.90 -9.97 11.02
N GLU A 5 11.87 -9.29 11.65
CA GLU A 5 12.91 -9.93 12.46
C GLU A 5 12.28 -10.70 13.62
N LEU A 6 11.27 -10.13 14.27
CA LEU A 6 10.52 -10.79 15.34
C LEU A 6 9.84 -12.06 14.82
N ALA A 7 9.16 -12.01 13.68
CA ALA A 7 8.53 -13.18 13.06
C ALA A 7 9.56 -14.28 12.73
N GLN A 8 10.72 -13.89 12.21
CA GLN A 8 11.82 -14.82 11.94
C GLN A 8 12.36 -15.48 13.22
N VAL A 9 12.51 -14.72 14.31
CA VAL A 9 12.93 -15.26 15.61
C VAL A 9 11.92 -16.27 16.12
N LYS A 10 10.62 -15.97 16.05
CA LYS A 10 9.55 -16.92 16.44
C LYS A 10 9.62 -18.23 15.63
N ASP A 11 9.79 -18.13 14.32
CA ASP A 11 9.95 -19.31 13.45
C ASP A 11 11.21 -20.11 13.80
N ARG A 12 12.32 -19.45 14.12
CA ARG A 12 13.56 -20.12 14.54
C ARG A 12 13.39 -20.87 15.86
N ILE A 13 12.67 -20.29 16.83
CA ILE A 13 12.32 -20.97 18.09
C ILE A 13 11.54 -22.24 17.79
N LEU A 14 10.48 -22.15 16.98
CA LEU A 14 9.67 -23.32 16.63
C LEU A 14 10.47 -24.40 15.90
N ARG A 15 11.31 -24.02 14.93
CA ARG A 15 12.17 -24.96 14.19
C ARG A 15 13.13 -25.69 15.12
N TYR A 16 13.77 -24.95 16.03
CA TYR A 16 14.66 -25.56 17.02
C TYR A 16 13.92 -26.61 17.88
N LEU A 17 12.69 -26.30 18.30
CA LEU A 17 11.89 -27.20 19.14
C LEU A 17 11.34 -28.42 18.38
N LEU A 18 11.30 -28.40 17.04
CA LEU A 18 10.96 -29.61 16.27
C LEU A 18 11.96 -30.73 16.55
N ASP A 19 13.24 -30.38 16.62
CA ASP A 19 14.34 -31.32 16.82
C ASP A 19 14.74 -31.47 18.29
N ASN A 20 14.52 -30.43 19.10
CA ASN A 20 14.96 -30.34 20.50
C ASN A 20 13.81 -29.92 21.40
N ASP A 21 12.75 -30.74 21.46
CA ASP A 21 11.58 -30.48 22.30
C ASP A 21 11.95 -30.48 23.81
N ASN A 22 11.09 -29.89 24.65
CA ASN A 22 11.31 -29.82 26.10
C ASN A 22 12.65 -29.14 26.48
N SER A 23 13.00 -28.07 25.77
CA SER A 23 14.26 -27.35 25.98
C SER A 23 14.10 -26.15 26.92
N LYS A 24 15.12 -25.88 27.73
CA LYS A 24 15.16 -24.68 28.58
C LYS A 24 15.33 -23.42 27.74
N ALA A 25 14.73 -22.33 28.18
CA ALA A 25 14.81 -21.04 27.50
C ALA A 25 16.25 -20.59 27.24
N GLU A 26 17.15 -20.80 28.20
CA GLU A 26 18.58 -20.47 28.13
C GLU A 26 19.29 -21.26 27.04
N ASP A 27 18.95 -22.54 26.88
CA ASP A 27 19.56 -23.43 25.90
C ASP A 27 19.09 -23.07 24.50
N VAL A 28 17.79 -22.79 24.34
CA VAL A 28 17.26 -22.28 23.06
C VAL A 28 17.90 -20.94 22.71
N PHE A 29 18.02 -20.02 23.65
CA PHE A 29 18.62 -18.70 23.43
C PHE A 29 20.08 -18.80 22.97
N LYS A 30 20.87 -19.69 23.58
CA LYS A 30 22.26 -19.95 23.19
C LYS A 30 22.35 -20.67 21.84
N ALA A 31 21.52 -21.66 21.60
CA ALA A 31 21.52 -22.44 20.35
C ALA A 31 21.12 -21.59 19.13
N LEU A 32 20.29 -20.56 19.33
CA LEU A 32 19.92 -19.60 18.31
C LEU A 32 20.94 -18.45 18.15
N ASP A 33 22.13 -18.57 18.71
CA ASP A 33 23.20 -17.56 18.67
C ASP A 33 22.73 -16.18 19.16
N LYS A 34 22.04 -16.16 20.30
CA LYS A 34 21.56 -14.94 20.98
C LYS A 34 20.76 -14.03 20.03
N PRO A 35 19.57 -14.47 19.58
CA PRO A 35 18.77 -13.77 18.57
C PRO A 35 18.25 -12.39 19.02
N THR A 36 18.39 -12.06 20.31
CA THR A 36 18.06 -10.76 20.91
C THR A 36 19.21 -10.30 21.81
N ASN A 37 19.22 -9.01 22.17
CA ASN A 37 20.31 -8.43 22.98
C ASN A 37 20.44 -9.09 24.36
N HIS A 38 19.30 -9.46 24.96
CA HIS A 38 19.23 -10.08 26.29
C HIS A 38 18.25 -11.25 26.32
N ILE A 39 18.49 -12.20 27.22
CA ILE A 39 17.62 -13.37 27.42
C ILE A 39 16.22 -12.97 27.86
N ASP A 40 16.06 -11.88 28.63
CA ASP A 40 14.74 -11.42 29.05
C ASP A 40 13.89 -10.95 27.86
N GLN A 41 14.52 -10.27 26.89
CA GLN A 41 13.84 -9.93 25.64
C GLN A 41 13.43 -11.17 24.85
N PHE A 42 14.29 -12.19 24.82
CA PHE A 42 13.97 -13.47 24.19
C PHE A 42 12.79 -14.17 24.88
N ARG A 43 12.76 -14.15 26.22
CA ARG A 43 11.64 -14.68 27.01
C ARG A 43 10.35 -13.91 26.75
N GLU A 44 10.39 -12.59 26.59
CA GLU A 44 9.22 -11.80 26.19
C GLU A 44 8.69 -12.22 24.81
N VAL A 45 9.56 -12.50 23.83
CA VAL A 45 9.14 -13.03 22.52
C VAL A 45 8.43 -14.38 22.67
N ALA A 46 8.99 -15.29 23.46
CA ALA A 46 8.38 -16.59 23.73
C ALA A 46 7.06 -16.46 24.50
N LEU A 47 6.98 -15.56 25.48
CA LEU A 47 5.75 -15.27 26.22
C LEU A 47 4.67 -14.70 25.31
N ASP A 48 5.03 -13.85 24.35
CA ASP A 48 4.12 -13.35 23.32
C ASP A 48 3.58 -14.48 22.44
N MET A 49 4.45 -15.38 21.97
CA MET A 49 4.03 -16.61 21.27
C MET A 49 3.10 -17.47 22.12
N PHE A 50 3.37 -17.60 23.41
CA PHE A 50 2.51 -18.35 24.31
C PHE A 50 1.15 -17.67 24.52
N ARG A 51 1.10 -16.35 24.69
CA ARG A 51 -0.17 -15.64 24.91
C ARG A 51 -1.07 -15.68 23.69
N HIS A 52 -0.51 -15.43 22.50
CA HIS A 52 -1.30 -15.26 21.27
C HIS A 52 -1.38 -16.53 20.43
N ASP A 53 -0.38 -17.40 20.51
CA ASP A 53 -0.18 -18.53 19.59
C ASP A 53 0.09 -19.86 20.34
N HIS A 54 -0.45 -20.02 21.56
CA HIS A 54 -0.28 -21.22 22.41
C HIS A 54 -0.67 -22.56 21.74
N LYS A 55 -1.36 -22.52 20.60
CA LYS A 55 -1.70 -23.69 19.80
C LYS A 55 -0.48 -24.28 19.08
N TYR A 56 0.55 -23.48 18.79
CA TYR A 56 1.77 -23.89 18.09
C TYR A 56 2.99 -23.95 19.02
N PHE A 57 2.85 -23.52 20.26
CA PHE A 57 3.95 -23.35 21.20
C PHE A 57 3.43 -23.42 22.64
N LYS A 58 4.14 -24.11 23.53
CA LYS A 58 3.80 -24.16 24.95
C LYS A 58 4.99 -23.77 25.81
N ILE A 59 4.68 -23.09 26.91
CA ILE A 59 5.63 -22.84 28.00
C ILE A 59 5.14 -23.61 29.23
N ARG A 60 6.05 -24.32 29.88
CA ARG A 60 5.85 -24.80 31.25
C ARG A 60 6.80 -24.03 32.16
N GLN A 61 6.26 -23.51 33.25
CA GLN A 61 7.09 -23.16 34.41
C GLN A 61 7.42 -24.46 35.13
N GLY A 62 8.69 -24.85 35.11
CA GLY A 62 9.21 -25.98 35.85
C GLY A 62 9.02 -25.76 37.34
N LEU A 63 8.72 -26.84 38.06
CA LEU A 63 8.86 -26.87 39.52
C LEU A 63 10.36 -26.69 39.83
N GLN A 64 10.70 -25.55 40.47
CA GLN A 64 12.07 -25.18 40.83
C GLN A 64 12.75 -26.29 41.65
N TYR A 65 13.99 -26.63 41.30
CA TYR A 65 14.90 -27.35 42.18
C TYR A 65 16.25 -26.63 42.37
N ASP A 66 16.46 -25.46 41.76
CA ASP A 66 17.70 -24.71 41.93
C ASP A 66 17.47 -23.20 41.82
N GLU A 67 18.03 -22.43 42.75
CA GLU A 67 17.73 -21.00 42.97
C GLU A 67 18.18 -20.08 41.82
N ASN A 68 18.92 -20.62 40.85
CA ASN A 68 19.44 -19.90 39.69
C ASN A 68 18.77 -20.25 38.36
N ASP A 69 17.80 -21.17 38.35
CA ASP A 69 17.17 -21.67 37.14
C ASP A 69 15.77 -21.08 36.99
N SER A 70 15.54 -20.31 35.92
CA SER A 70 14.23 -19.72 35.64
C SER A 70 13.15 -20.76 35.34
N GLY A 71 13.55 -22.04 35.24
CA GLY A 71 12.66 -23.20 35.13
C GLY A 71 11.77 -23.16 33.89
N THR A 72 11.98 -22.21 32.96
CA THR A 72 11.06 -21.99 31.85
C THR A 72 11.43 -22.94 30.73
N ILE A 73 10.56 -23.91 30.49
CA ILE A 73 10.75 -24.95 29.48
C ILE A 73 9.79 -24.71 28.32
N TYR A 74 10.33 -24.77 27.12
CA TYR A 74 9.62 -24.60 25.86
C TYR A 74 9.32 -25.94 25.22
N TYR A 75 8.11 -26.07 24.70
CA TYR A 75 7.63 -27.29 24.05
C TYR A 75 6.96 -26.97 22.72
N LYS A 76 7.13 -27.89 21.77
CA LYS A 76 6.28 -27.93 20.57
C LYS A 76 4.91 -28.51 20.90
N THR A 77 4.00 -28.36 19.96
CA THR A 77 2.69 -29.02 19.93
C THR A 77 2.57 -29.82 18.63
N ASP A 78 1.53 -30.62 18.51
CA ASP A 78 1.22 -31.35 17.28
C ASP A 78 1.01 -30.43 16.07
N LEU A 79 0.64 -29.17 16.31
CA LEU A 79 0.39 -28.18 15.28
C LEU A 79 1.64 -27.37 14.90
N THR A 80 2.74 -27.46 15.64
CA THR A 80 3.98 -26.70 15.35
C THR A 80 4.54 -27.03 13.98
N LYS A 81 4.64 -28.32 13.64
CA LYS A 81 5.20 -28.77 12.36
C LYS A 81 4.32 -28.35 11.18
N PRO A 82 3.01 -28.66 11.15
CA PRO A 82 2.12 -28.16 10.10
C PRO A 82 2.13 -26.64 9.95
N PHE A 83 2.23 -25.90 11.06
CA PHE A 83 2.29 -24.45 11.04
C PHE A 83 3.57 -23.92 10.36
N LEU A 84 4.72 -24.53 10.61
CA LEU A 84 5.96 -24.18 9.92
C LEU A 84 5.96 -24.59 8.45
N GLU A 85 5.30 -25.70 8.09
CA GLU A 85 5.17 -26.15 6.71
C GLU A 85 4.36 -25.19 5.84
N ILE A 86 3.36 -24.50 6.40
CA ILE A 86 2.62 -23.44 5.71
C ILE A 86 3.32 -22.07 5.75
N GLY A 87 4.57 -22.02 6.25
CA GLY A 87 5.40 -20.81 6.26
C GLY A 87 5.45 -20.04 7.58
N GLY A 88 4.81 -20.53 8.65
CA GLY A 88 4.97 -19.99 10.01
C GLY A 88 4.56 -18.52 10.18
N PHE A 89 5.20 -17.86 11.13
CA PHE A 89 4.96 -16.45 11.45
C PHE A 89 5.39 -15.51 10.34
N THR A 90 6.47 -15.83 9.62
CA THR A 90 6.94 -15.03 8.48
C THR A 90 5.91 -14.97 7.37
N SER A 91 5.24 -16.07 7.03
CA SER A 91 4.16 -16.05 6.03
C SER A 91 2.97 -15.18 6.47
N ILE A 92 2.61 -15.19 7.75
CA ILE A 92 1.54 -14.34 8.28
C ILE A 92 1.91 -12.86 8.14
N TYR A 93 3.16 -12.51 8.45
CA TYR A 93 3.68 -11.15 8.30
C TYR A 93 3.61 -10.69 6.85
N GLU A 94 4.12 -11.49 5.91
CA GLU A 94 4.11 -11.16 4.48
C GLU A 94 2.69 -10.97 3.93
N GLN A 95 1.75 -11.80 4.37
CA GLN A 95 0.34 -11.67 3.97
C GLN A 95 -0.25 -10.36 4.49
N ARG A 96 -0.03 -10.02 5.77
CA ARG A 96 -0.49 -8.75 6.35
C ARG A 96 0.10 -7.56 5.60
N GLU A 97 1.38 -7.60 5.23
CA GLU A 97 2.02 -6.53 4.49
C GLU A 97 1.40 -6.34 3.10
N LYS A 98 1.14 -7.46 2.39
CA LYS A 98 0.44 -7.44 1.09
C LYS A 98 -0.97 -6.86 1.20
N ASP A 99 -1.70 -7.24 2.23
CA ASP A 99 -3.06 -6.75 2.48
C ASP A 99 -3.07 -5.25 2.76
N LEU A 100 -2.14 -4.75 3.60
CA LEU A 100 -1.98 -3.32 3.87
C LEU A 100 -1.62 -2.52 2.60
N LEU A 101 -0.78 -3.08 1.73
CA LEU A 101 -0.46 -2.46 0.45
C LEU A 101 -1.67 -2.42 -0.49
N MET A 102 -2.48 -3.49 -0.52
CA MET A 102 -3.73 -3.51 -1.28
C MET A 102 -4.74 -2.51 -0.74
N GLU A 103 -4.95 -2.43 0.57
CA GLU A 103 -5.83 -1.43 1.17
C GLU A 103 -5.41 0.01 0.82
N ARG A 104 -4.09 0.30 0.87
CA ARG A 104 -3.57 1.61 0.45
C ARG A 104 -3.84 1.89 -1.02
N LYS A 105 -3.71 0.90 -1.91
CA LYS A 105 -4.04 1.03 -3.34
C LYS A 105 -5.53 1.26 -3.56
N VAL A 106 -6.39 0.54 -2.85
CA VAL A 106 -7.85 0.68 -2.91
C VAL A 106 -8.28 2.06 -2.41
N LYS A 107 -7.76 2.53 -1.27
CA LYS A 107 -8.02 3.88 -0.75
C LYS A 107 -7.61 4.96 -1.76
N LYS A 108 -6.40 4.87 -2.33
CA LYS A 108 -5.95 5.80 -3.38
C LYS A 108 -6.84 5.78 -4.63
N ALA A 109 -7.35 4.61 -5.03
CA ALA A 109 -8.28 4.51 -6.16
C ALA A 109 -9.66 5.09 -5.83
N SER A 110 -10.14 4.87 -4.60
CA SER A 110 -11.40 5.43 -4.09
C SER A 110 -11.36 6.96 -4.03
N ASP A 111 -10.27 7.54 -3.51
CA ASP A 111 -10.10 8.99 -3.42
C ASP A 111 -10.09 9.66 -4.80
N LYS A 112 -9.53 8.98 -5.82
CA LYS A 112 -9.63 9.46 -7.21
C LYS A 112 -11.07 9.42 -7.72
N LYS A 113 -11.85 8.39 -7.36
CA LYS A 113 -13.24 8.25 -7.81
C LYS A 113 -14.16 9.30 -7.16
N THR A 114 -13.94 9.64 -5.90
CA THR A 114 -14.69 10.70 -5.20
C THR A 114 -14.32 12.09 -5.71
N LEU A 115 -13.06 12.31 -6.14
CA LEU A 115 -12.61 13.58 -6.71
C LEU A 115 -13.39 14.01 -7.97
N TYR A 116 -13.92 13.07 -8.76
CA TYR A 116 -14.66 13.37 -9.99
C TYR A 116 -16.18 13.24 -9.88
N TRP A 117 -16.72 12.95 -8.68
CA TRP A 117 -18.16 12.74 -8.50
C TRP A 117 -18.99 14.02 -8.72
N TRP A 118 -18.39 15.20 -8.55
CA TRP A 118 -19.04 16.50 -8.77
C TRP A 118 -19.10 16.93 -10.26
N VAL A 119 -18.35 16.28 -11.14
CA VAL A 119 -18.25 16.67 -12.57
C VAL A 119 -19.60 16.60 -13.28
N PRO A 120 -20.41 15.52 -13.16
CA PRO A 120 -21.74 15.47 -13.80
C PRO A 120 -22.71 16.53 -13.24
N ILE A 121 -22.59 16.85 -11.94
CA ILE A 121 -23.42 17.87 -11.27
C ILE A 121 -23.07 19.26 -11.84
N ALA A 122 -21.79 19.59 -11.95
CA ALA A 122 -21.34 20.86 -12.52
C ALA A 122 -21.74 21.01 -13.99
N VAL A 123 -21.63 19.96 -14.80
CA VAL A 123 -22.05 19.98 -16.22
C VAL A 123 -23.57 20.20 -16.34
N SER A 124 -24.36 19.54 -15.49
CA SER A 124 -25.82 19.70 -15.47
C SER A 124 -26.22 21.13 -15.08
N PHE A 125 -25.54 21.72 -14.09
CA PHE A 125 -25.77 23.10 -13.68
C PHE A 125 -25.41 24.11 -14.77
N LEU A 126 -24.26 23.95 -15.44
CA LEU A 126 -23.89 24.80 -16.59
C LEU A 126 -24.94 24.72 -17.70
N SER A 127 -25.42 23.51 -18.03
CA SER A 127 -26.46 23.32 -19.05
C SER A 127 -27.76 24.05 -18.68
N LEU A 128 -28.14 24.03 -17.41
CA LEU A 128 -29.32 24.75 -16.91
C LEU A 128 -29.13 26.26 -17.04
N CYS A 129 -27.95 26.78 -16.67
CA CYS A 129 -27.62 28.20 -16.82
C CYS A 129 -27.68 28.64 -18.29
N PHE A 130 -27.15 27.85 -19.23
CA PHE A 130 -27.26 28.15 -20.66
C PHE A 130 -28.70 28.12 -21.18
N ALA A 131 -29.55 27.25 -20.66
CA ALA A 131 -30.96 27.18 -21.05
C ALA A 131 -31.79 28.36 -20.49
N VAL A 132 -31.46 28.85 -19.30
CA VAL A 132 -32.17 29.96 -18.63
C VAL A 132 -31.65 31.34 -19.09
N TYR A 133 -30.41 31.42 -19.56
CA TYR A 133 -29.82 32.64 -20.11
C TYR A 133 -30.67 33.34 -21.20
N PRO A 134 -31.21 32.64 -22.22
CA PRO A 134 -32.07 33.27 -23.22
C PRO A 134 -33.47 33.66 -22.69
N LEU A 135 -33.97 33.01 -21.64
CA LEU A 135 -35.28 33.32 -21.04
C LEU A 135 -35.25 34.56 -20.14
N THR A 136 -34.08 34.91 -19.59
CA THR A 136 -33.91 36.03 -18.66
C THR A 136 -33.53 37.35 -19.34
N ARG A 137 -33.11 37.34 -20.62
CA ARG A 137 -33.09 38.54 -21.44
C ARG A 137 -34.46 38.77 -22.05
N LYS A 138 -35.07 39.93 -21.75
CA LYS A 138 -36.19 40.45 -22.55
C LYS A 138 -35.77 40.42 -24.02
N HIS A 139 -36.62 39.87 -24.90
CA HIS A 139 -36.46 39.86 -26.35
C HIS A 139 -36.07 41.26 -26.86
N THR A 140 -34.78 41.51 -27.03
CA THR A 140 -34.30 42.44 -28.04
C THR A 140 -34.34 41.65 -29.34
N GLU A 141 -35.15 42.11 -30.29
CA GLU A 141 -35.14 41.66 -31.68
C GLU A 141 -33.69 41.42 -32.10
N VAL A 142 -33.34 40.15 -32.32
CA VAL A 142 -32.00 39.74 -32.73
C VAL A 142 -31.77 40.35 -34.10
N THR A 143 -31.12 41.51 -34.10
CA THR A 143 -30.83 42.26 -35.31
C THR A 143 -29.76 41.48 -36.05
N LYS A 144 -29.89 41.33 -37.37
CA LYS A 144 -28.99 40.53 -38.23
C LYS A 144 -27.49 40.84 -38.02
N ASP A 145 -27.18 42.03 -37.51
CA ASP A 145 -25.83 42.44 -37.14
C ASP A 145 -25.24 41.65 -35.98
N GLU A 146 -26.00 41.31 -34.92
CA GLU A 146 -25.47 40.53 -33.79
C GLU A 146 -25.11 39.09 -34.17
N ILE A 147 -25.90 38.47 -35.06
CA ILE A 147 -25.61 37.15 -35.63
C ILE A 147 -24.31 37.21 -36.44
N LYS A 148 -24.08 38.28 -37.19
CA LYS A 148 -22.84 38.48 -37.96
C LYS A 148 -21.64 38.66 -37.03
N THR A 149 -21.78 39.39 -35.92
CA THR A 149 -20.71 39.54 -34.93
C THR A 149 -20.39 38.22 -34.22
N ILE A 150 -21.40 37.41 -33.92
CA ILE A 150 -21.21 36.07 -33.34
C ILE A 150 -20.52 35.15 -34.34
N HIS A 151 -20.93 35.16 -35.61
CA HIS A 151 -20.29 34.35 -36.65
C HIS A 151 -18.82 34.71 -36.82
N ASN A 152 -18.51 36.02 -36.87
CA ASN A 152 -17.13 36.51 -36.93
C ASN A 152 -16.31 36.10 -35.71
N LYS A 153 -16.90 36.07 -34.51
CA LYS A 153 -16.23 35.60 -33.28
C LYS A 153 -16.00 34.08 -33.29
N ILE A 154 -16.95 33.31 -33.85
CA ILE A 154 -16.78 31.86 -34.02
C ILE A 154 -15.66 31.58 -35.03
N ASP A 155 -15.60 32.34 -36.12
CA ASP A 155 -14.55 32.21 -37.14
C ASP A 155 -13.17 32.61 -36.60
N SER A 156 -13.10 33.67 -35.78
CA SER A 156 -11.85 34.05 -35.12
C SER A 156 -11.39 32.98 -34.13
N LEU A 157 -12.29 32.47 -33.29
CA LEU A 157 -11.99 31.37 -32.35
C LEU A 157 -11.53 30.12 -33.10
N ARG A 158 -12.17 29.78 -34.22
CA ARG A 158 -11.79 28.63 -35.04
C ARG A 158 -10.40 28.80 -35.67
N SER A 159 -10.07 30.02 -36.08
CA SER A 159 -8.74 30.36 -36.57
C SER A 159 -7.69 30.25 -35.45
N ASP A 160 -7.99 30.77 -34.26
CA ASP A 160 -7.10 30.72 -33.10
C ASP A 160 -6.85 29.27 -32.66
N PHE A 161 -7.89 28.44 -32.58
CA PHE A 161 -7.75 27.00 -32.31
C PHE A 161 -6.91 26.28 -33.37
N LYS A 162 -7.08 26.64 -34.65
CA LYS A 162 -6.28 26.04 -35.72
C LYS A 162 -4.80 26.42 -35.58
N LYS A 163 -4.53 27.68 -35.22
CA LYS A 163 -3.18 28.21 -35.01
C LYS A 163 -2.49 27.56 -33.81
N GLU A 164 -3.19 27.46 -32.67
CA GLU A 164 -2.66 26.77 -31.48
C GLU A 164 -2.40 25.29 -31.76
N ASN A 165 -3.27 24.62 -32.51
CA ASN A 165 -3.09 23.21 -32.87
C ASN A 165 -1.86 23.02 -33.79
N THR A 166 -1.62 23.92 -34.74
CA THR A 166 -0.38 23.89 -35.53
C THR A 166 0.86 24.14 -34.69
N GLU A 167 0.82 25.08 -33.74
CA GLU A 167 1.96 25.38 -32.86
C GLU A 167 2.27 24.20 -31.92
N LEU A 168 1.23 23.55 -31.39
CA LEU A 168 1.36 22.34 -30.58
C LEU A 168 1.97 21.17 -31.38
N LYS A 169 1.55 20.98 -32.64
CA LYS A 169 2.16 19.97 -33.53
C LYS A 169 3.63 20.24 -33.78
N GLU A 170 4.00 21.50 -34.01
CA GLU A 170 5.40 21.88 -34.23
C GLU A 170 6.25 21.66 -32.97
N LYS A 171 5.73 22.02 -31.79
CA LYS A 171 6.39 21.73 -30.50
C LYS A 171 6.55 20.24 -30.25
N LEU A 172 5.54 19.44 -30.62
CA LEU A 172 5.59 17.98 -30.48
C LEU A 172 6.63 17.37 -31.42
N TYR A 173 6.67 17.80 -32.68
CA TYR A 173 7.70 17.38 -33.64
C TYR A 173 9.12 17.76 -33.18
N LYS A 174 9.29 18.97 -32.63
CA LYS A 174 10.56 19.42 -32.06
C LYS A 174 10.97 18.61 -30.83
N ALA A 175 10.01 18.21 -29.99
CA ALA A 175 10.26 17.35 -28.84
C ALA A 175 10.65 15.92 -29.28
N GLU A 176 9.97 15.35 -30.29
CA GLU A 176 10.32 14.06 -30.88
C GLU A 176 11.73 14.07 -31.47
N LEU A 177 12.11 15.12 -32.21
CA LEU A 177 13.47 15.30 -32.73
C LEU A 177 14.52 15.43 -31.61
N MET A 178 14.20 16.12 -30.52
CA MET A 178 15.12 16.18 -29.37
C MET A 178 15.28 14.80 -28.73
N ILE A 179 14.19 14.05 -28.57
CA ILE A 179 14.24 12.70 -28.01
C ILE A 179 15.10 11.79 -28.90
N SER A 180 14.92 11.79 -30.22
CA SER A 180 15.71 10.95 -31.13
C SER A 180 17.20 11.30 -31.11
N VAL A 181 17.56 12.59 -31.06
CA VAL A 181 18.96 13.02 -30.92
C VAL A 181 19.56 12.59 -29.57
N TYR A 182 18.76 12.59 -28.49
CA TYR A 182 19.19 12.11 -27.18
C TYR A 182 19.33 10.57 -27.13
N GLU A 183 18.53 9.84 -27.89
CA GLU A 183 18.64 8.38 -28.02
C GLU A 183 19.86 7.98 -28.85
N ASP A 184 20.17 8.69 -29.94
CA ASP A 184 21.34 8.45 -30.79
C ASP A 184 22.68 8.88 -30.14
N SER A 185 22.65 9.76 -29.13
CA SER A 185 23.86 10.25 -28.43
C SER A 185 24.21 9.48 -27.15
N LYS A 186 23.44 8.45 -26.80
CA LYS A 186 23.83 7.48 -25.76
C LYS A 186 24.77 6.43 -26.37
N PRO A 187 26.03 6.31 -25.90
CA PRO A 187 26.94 5.24 -26.32
C PRO A 187 26.50 3.86 -25.82
#